data_AF-A0A644V176-F1
#
_entry.id   AF-A0A644V176-F1
#
_cell.length_a   1.000
_cell.length_b   1.000
_cell.length_c   1.000
_cell.angle_alpha   90.00
_cell.angle_beta   90.00
_cell.angle_gamma   90.00
#
_symmetry.space_group_name_H-M   'P 1'
#
loop_
_entity.id
_entity.type
_entity.pdbx_description
1 polymer ?
#
loop_
_entity_poly.entity_id
_entity_poly.type
_entity_poly.pdbx_seq_one_letter_code
_entity_poly.pdbx_strand_id
1 'polypeptide(L)'
;MSFFKNIVERIRQSEDLSDLRSSSVRDILNGNILTKKFIRKQYLLIILLVALSIGYIDNRYASEKQIATMVMLKKNIQDAKYESLTISAELMEISRQSNLLLLMESKGMQLKPGNTPPIVIN
;
A
#
# COMPACT_ATOMS: atom_id res chain seq x y z
N MET A 1 5.41 -28.14 28.43
CA MET A 1 3.95 -27.93 28.68
C MET A 1 3.56 -27.72 30.15
N SER A 2 4.39 -28.05 31.15
CA SER A 2 4.04 -27.89 32.59
C SER A 2 3.92 -26.42 33.04
N PHE A 3 4.75 -25.52 32.49
CA PHE A 3 4.78 -24.10 32.86
C PHE A 3 3.46 -23.35 32.61
N PHE A 4 2.85 -23.55 31.43
CA PHE A 4 1.54 -22.95 31.12
C PHE A 4 0.42 -23.52 31.98
N LYS A 5 0.45 -24.81 32.31
CA LYS A 5 -0.56 -25.44 33.16
C LYS A 5 -0.50 -24.89 34.59
N ASN A 6 0.70 -24.71 35.13
CA ASN A 6 0.92 -24.12 36.45
C ASN A 6 0.55 -22.63 36.51
N ILE A 7 0.78 -21.88 35.44
CA ILE A 7 0.33 -20.49 35.31
C ILE A 7 -1.19 -20.43 35.29
N VAL A 8 -1.84 -21.28 34.50
CA VAL A 8 -3.30 -21.34 34.40
C VAL A 8 -3.94 -21.77 35.73
N GLU A 9 -3.35 -22.72 36.46
CA GLU A 9 -3.84 -23.10 37.80
C GLU A 9 -3.70 -21.97 38.82
N ARG A 10 -2.56 -21.27 38.86
CA ARG A 10 -2.37 -20.11 39.75
C ARG A 10 -3.30 -18.95 39.43
N ILE A 11 -3.54 -18.72 38.13
CA ILE A 11 -4.53 -17.77 37.62
C ILE A 11 -5.93 -18.19 38.10
N ARG A 12 -6.31 -19.46 37.92
CA ARG A 12 -7.63 -19.99 38.31
C ARG A 12 -7.89 -19.99 39.81
N GLN A 13 -6.84 -20.08 40.63
CA GLN A 13 -6.91 -20.04 42.09
C GLN A 13 -7.02 -18.60 42.65
N SER A 14 -6.81 -17.57 41.83
CA SER A 14 -6.99 -16.18 42.26
C SER A 14 -8.47 -15.81 42.35
N GLU A 15 -8.92 -15.40 43.54
CA GLU A 15 -10.32 -14.97 43.80
C GLU A 15 -10.76 -13.85 42.85
N ASP A 16 -9.83 -12.95 42.50
CA ASP A 16 -10.03 -11.83 41.58
C ASP A 16 -10.54 -12.25 40.17
N LEU A 17 -10.15 -13.43 39.67
CA LEU A 17 -10.61 -13.90 38.36
C LEU A 17 -11.96 -14.61 38.41
N SER A 18 -12.30 -15.22 39.54
CA SER A 18 -13.64 -15.76 39.75
C SER A 18 -14.68 -14.62 39.72
N ASP A 19 -14.32 -13.47 40.29
CA ASP A 19 -15.13 -12.26 40.29
C ASP A 19 -15.20 -11.65 38.88
N LEU A 20 -14.13 -11.68 38.08
CA LEU A 20 -14.23 -11.29 36.66
C LEU A 20 -15.11 -12.23 35.84
N ARG A 21 -15.00 -13.54 36.04
CA ARG A 21 -15.74 -14.57 35.29
C ARG A 21 -17.23 -14.62 35.62
N SER A 22 -17.63 -14.23 36.83
CA SER A 22 -19.03 -14.13 37.23
C SER A 22 -19.76 -12.94 36.58
N SER A 23 -19.02 -12.02 35.96
CA SER A 23 -19.59 -10.83 35.30
C SER A 23 -20.35 -11.24 34.05
N SER A 24 -21.62 -10.83 33.96
CA SER A 24 -22.44 -11.09 32.78
C SER A 24 -22.18 -10.05 31.67
N VAL A 25 -22.53 -10.36 30.42
CA VAL A 25 -22.42 -9.41 29.28
C VAL A 25 -23.18 -8.11 29.56
N ARG A 26 -24.26 -8.17 30.36
CA ARG A 26 -25.01 -7.02 30.85
C ARG A 26 -24.18 -6.12 31.79
N ASP A 27 -23.32 -6.70 32.62
CA ASP A 27 -22.44 -5.95 33.54
C ASP A 27 -21.30 -5.24 32.80
N ILE A 28 -20.87 -5.80 31.67
CA ILE A 28 -19.89 -5.17 30.78
C ILE A 28 -20.49 -3.92 30.14
N LEU A 29 -21.72 -4.02 29.62
CA LEU A 29 -22.42 -2.89 28.99
C LEU A 29 -22.84 -1.81 30.01
N ASN A 30 -23.19 -2.21 31.23
CA ASN A 30 -23.53 -1.27 32.31
C ASN A 30 -22.30 -0.62 32.98
N GLY A 31 -21.08 -0.97 32.57
CA GLY A 31 -19.84 -0.40 33.11
C GLY A 31 -19.43 -0.92 34.50
N ASN A 32 -20.19 -1.86 35.08
CA ASN A 32 -19.91 -2.45 36.39
C ASN A 32 -18.60 -3.28 36.39
N ILE A 33 -18.16 -3.71 35.21
CA ILE A 33 -16.86 -4.38 35.02
C ILE A 33 -15.66 -3.49 35.39
N LEU A 34 -15.78 -2.17 35.24
CA LEU A 34 -14.70 -1.20 35.53
C LEU A 34 -14.52 -0.96 37.03
N THR A 35 -15.55 -1.23 37.85
CA THR A 35 -15.51 -1.04 39.30
C THR A 35 -14.83 -2.20 40.03
N LYS A 36 -14.58 -3.32 39.35
CA LYS A 36 -13.97 -4.52 39.97
C LYS A 36 -12.55 -4.25 40.47
N LYS A 37 -12.20 -4.83 41.63
CA LYS A 37 -10.91 -4.64 42.31
C LYS A 37 -9.71 -4.95 41.41
N PHE A 38 -9.85 -5.98 40.57
CA PHE A 38 -8.84 -6.36 39.58
C PHE A 38 -8.57 -5.27 38.54
N ILE A 39 -9.63 -4.74 37.91
CA ILE A 39 -9.51 -3.67 36.90
C ILE A 39 -8.96 -2.39 37.53
N ARG A 40 -9.40 -2.04 38.74
CA ARG A 40 -8.88 -0.87 39.46
C ARG A 40 -7.38 -1.00 39.76
N LYS A 41 -6.88 -2.20 40.07
CA LYS A 41 -5.46 -2.45 40.34
C LYS A 41 -4.59 -2.39 39.07
N GLN A 42 -5.17 -2.66 37.91
CA GLN A 42 -4.46 -2.80 36.63
C GLN A 42 -4.89 -1.76 35.58
N TYR A 43 -5.53 -0.67 35.98
CA TYR A 43 -6.08 0.32 35.04
C TYR A 43 -5.03 0.91 34.08
N LEU A 44 -3.79 1.10 34.55
CA LEU A 44 -2.66 1.54 33.72
C LEU A 44 -2.34 0.57 32.58
N LEU A 45 -2.43 -0.74 32.84
CA LEU A 45 -2.21 -1.78 31.82
C LEU A 45 -3.31 -1.72 30.75
N ILE A 46 -4.56 -1.48 31.16
CA ILE A 46 -5.69 -1.36 30.23
C ILE A 46 -5.52 -0.12 29.35
N ILE A 47 -5.15 1.02 29.93
CA ILE A 47 -4.88 2.25 29.18
C ILE A 47 -3.74 2.03 28.19
N LEU A 48 -2.66 1.37 28.62
CA LEU A 48 -1.54 1.01 27.75
C LEU A 48 -1.99 0.14 26.57
N LEU A 49 -2.82 -0.88 26.81
CA LEU A 49 -3.37 -1.74 25.75
C LEU A 49 -4.25 -0.97 24.78
N VAL A 50 -5.09 -0.06 25.27
CA VAL A 50 -5.93 0.80 24.42
C VAL A 50 -5.06 1.72 23.57
N ALA A 51 -4.06 2.37 24.16
CA ALA A 51 -3.13 3.25 23.43
C ALA A 51 -2.34 2.48 22.34
N LEU A 52 -1.85 1.28 22.68
CA LEU A 52 -1.22 0.37 21.71
C LEU A 52 -2.17 -0.05 20.59
N SER A 53 -3.44 -0.31 20.92
CA SER A 53 -4.45 -0.70 19.94
C SER A 53 -4.73 0.44 18.96
N ILE A 54 -4.88 1.67 19.45
CA ILE A 54 -5.07 2.86 18.60
C ILE A 54 -3.84 3.05 17.70
N GLY A 55 -2.64 3.04 18.27
CA GLY A 55 -1.41 3.20 17.49
C GLY A 55 -1.19 2.09 16.45
N TYR A 56 -1.60 0.85 16.76
CA TYR A 56 -1.56 -0.27 15.81
C TYR A 56 -2.51 -0.05 14.64
N ILE A 57 -3.74 0.42 14.90
CA ILE A 57 -4.72 0.74 13.88
C ILE A 57 -4.18 1.83 12.95
N ASP A 58 -3.64 2.92 13.52
CA ASP A 58 -3.07 4.03 12.73
C ASP A 58 -1.90 3.57 11.85
N ASN A 59 -0.98 2.78 12.40
CA ASN A 59 0.14 2.22 11.66
C ASN A 59 -0.34 1.33 10.51
N ARG A 60 -1.34 0.47 10.76
CA ARG A 60 -1.93 -0.38 9.74
C ARG A 60 -2.53 0.44 8.60
N TYR A 61 -3.35 1.45 8.91
CA TYR A 61 -3.96 2.31 7.88
C TYR A 61 -2.90 3.09 7.09
N ALA A 62 -1.85 3.58 7.75
CA ALA A 62 -0.74 4.26 7.07
C ALA A 62 -0.04 3.32 6.09
N SER A 63 0.18 2.07 6.48
CA SER A 63 0.79 1.05 5.62
C SER A 63 -0.10 0.69 4.42
N GLU A 64 -1.40 0.48 4.65
CA GLU A 64 -2.36 0.18 3.58
C GLU A 64 -2.43 1.34 2.55
N LYS A 65 -2.43 2.59 3.02
CA LYS A 65 -2.41 3.78 2.16
C LYS A 65 -1.13 3.88 1.33
N GLN A 66 0.03 3.58 1.93
CA GLN A 66 1.32 3.59 1.22
C GLN A 66 1.36 2.53 0.13
N ILE A 67 0.85 1.33 0.40
CA ILE A 67 0.77 0.25 -0.59
C ILE A 67 -0.09 0.69 -1.79
N ALA A 68 -1.27 1.26 -1.54
CA ALA A 68 -2.14 1.76 -2.61
C ALA A 68 -1.45 2.86 -3.44
N THR A 69 -0.76 3.79 -2.77
CA THR A 69 -0.01 4.86 -3.43
C THR A 69 1.13 4.31 -4.28
N MET A 70 1.84 3.30 -3.79
CA MET A 70 2.92 2.64 -4.53
C MET A 70 2.39 1.97 -5.80
N VAL A 71 1.23 1.31 -5.73
CA VAL A 71 0.59 0.69 -6.90
C VAL A 71 0.21 1.74 -7.94
N MET A 72 -0.41 2.84 -7.52
CA MET A 72 -0.76 3.94 -8.41
C MET A 72 0.50 4.55 -9.06
N LEU A 73 1.54 4.80 -8.27
CA LEU A 73 2.76 5.42 -8.77
C LEU A 73 3.51 4.51 -9.76
N LYS A 74 3.58 3.20 -9.49
CA LYS A 74 4.15 2.22 -10.42
C LYS A 74 3.38 2.17 -11.74
N LYS A 75 2.04 2.22 -11.68
CA LYS A 75 1.20 2.28 -12.87
C LYS A 75 1.48 3.53 -13.69
N ASN A 76 1.53 4.71 -13.07
CA ASN A 76 1.80 5.96 -13.78
C ASN A 76 3.17 5.94 -14.49
N ILE A 77 4.20 5.37 -13.86
CA ILE A 77 5.52 5.22 -14.49
C ILE A 77 5.44 4.30 -15.72
N GLN A 78 4.70 3.20 -15.61
CA GLN A 78 4.54 2.26 -16.70
C GLN A 78 3.75 2.86 -17.87
N ASP A 79 2.69 3.60 -17.58
CA ASP A 79 1.89 4.29 -18.59
C ASP A 79 2.72 5.35 -19.33
N ALA A 80 3.48 6.18 -18.61
CA ALA A 80 4.38 7.17 -19.22
C ALA A 80 5.47 6.52 -20.10
N LYS A 81 5.99 5.35 -19.70
CA LYS A 81 6.93 4.58 -20.51
C LYS A 81 6.29 4.12 -21.82
N TYR A 82 5.08 3.58 -21.77
CA TYR A 82 4.39 3.12 -22.99
C TYR A 82 3.99 4.27 -23.89
N GLU A 83 3.59 5.42 -23.34
CA GLU A 83 3.29 6.63 -24.09
C GLU A 83 4.53 7.10 -24.86
N SER A 84 5.67 7.25 -24.18
CA SER A 84 6.92 7.66 -24.83
C SER A 84 7.39 6.69 -25.92
N LEU A 85 7.21 5.38 -25.71
CA LEU A 85 7.50 4.37 -26.74
C LEU A 85 6.55 4.47 -27.94
N THR A 86 5.26 4.72 -27.69
CA THR A 86 4.25 4.89 -28.74
C THR A 86 4.57 6.11 -29.59
N ILE A 87 4.82 7.26 -28.96
CA ILE A 87 5.21 8.50 -29.64
C ILE A 87 6.51 8.29 -30.44
N SER A 88 7.49 7.59 -29.86
CA SER A 88 8.74 7.30 -30.56
C SER A 88 8.53 6.39 -31.77
N ALA A 89 7.65 5.40 -31.68
CA ALA A 89 7.31 4.51 -32.78
C ALA A 89 6.57 5.24 -33.90
N GLU A 90 5.60 6.09 -33.55
CA GLU A 90 4.88 6.94 -34.51
C GLU A 90 5.85 7.91 -35.21
N LEU A 91 6.73 8.57 -34.45
CA LEU A 91 7.76 9.45 -35.00
C LEU A 91 8.71 8.69 -35.92
N MET A 92 9.11 7.47 -35.57
CA MET A 92 9.95 6.61 -36.40
C MET A 92 9.23 6.20 -37.69
N GLU A 93 7.93 5.94 -37.63
CA GLU A 93 7.13 5.61 -38.81
C GLU A 93 7.01 6.80 -39.76
N ILE A 94 6.65 7.99 -39.27
CA ILE A 94 6.52 9.19 -40.11
C ILE A 94 7.86 9.70 -40.64
N SER A 95 8.94 9.56 -39.86
CA SER A 95 10.29 9.98 -40.26
C SER A 95 10.97 8.99 -41.21
N ARG A 96 10.42 7.79 -41.37
CA ARG A 96 10.97 6.78 -42.28
C ARG A 96 11.04 7.33 -43.69
N GLN A 97 12.20 7.20 -44.34
CA GLN A 97 12.44 7.74 -45.67
C GLN A 97 11.35 7.34 -46.68
N SER A 98 10.88 6.09 -46.65
CA SER A 98 9.79 5.63 -47.52
C SER A 98 8.48 6.41 -47.31
N ASN A 99 8.12 6.68 -46.04
CA ASN A 99 6.91 7.42 -45.69
C ASN A 99 7.05 8.90 -46.06
N LEU A 100 8.24 9.49 -45.86
CA LEU A 100 8.53 10.84 -46.30
C LEU A 100 8.37 10.99 -47.82
N LEU A 101 8.87 10.02 -48.61
CA LEU A 101 8.72 10.04 -50.07
C LEU A 101 7.24 9.97 -50.50
N LEU A 102 6.47 9.04 -49.92
CA LEU A 102 5.03 8.94 -50.17
C LEU A 102 4.28 10.22 -49.76
N LEU A 103 4.62 10.81 -48.61
CA LEU A 103 4.03 12.06 -48.13
C LEU A 103 4.37 13.23 -49.06
N MET A 104 5.61 13.33 -49.53
CA MET A 104 6.05 14.35 -50.49
C MET A 104 5.33 14.23 -51.83
N GLU A 105 5.19 13.01 -52.35
CA GLU A 105 4.45 12.71 -53.57
C GLU A 105 2.97 13.09 -53.43
N SER A 106 2.33 12.71 -52.32
CA SER A 106 0.94 13.06 -52.02
C SER A 106 0.70 14.58 -51.93
N LYS A 107 1.73 15.36 -51.56
CA LYS A 107 1.69 16.83 -51.48
C LYS A 107 2.13 17.51 -52.79
N GLY A 108 2.39 16.76 -53.86
CA GLY A 108 2.79 17.31 -55.16
C GLY A 108 4.23 17.83 -55.21
N MET A 109 5.07 17.50 -54.23
CA MET A 109 6.49 17.88 -54.21
C MET A 109 7.34 16.83 -54.91
N GLN A 110 7.94 17.19 -56.05
CA GLN A 110 8.76 16.28 -56.88
C GLN A 110 10.23 16.25 -56.41
N LEU A 111 10.46 15.89 -55.15
CA LEU A 111 11.82 15.79 -54.57
C LEU A 111 12.32 14.34 -54.60
N LYS A 112 13.56 14.14 -55.05
CA LYS A 112 14.22 12.82 -55.10
C LYS A 112 15.34 12.74 -54.07
N PRO A 113 15.57 11.59 -53.43
CA PRO A 113 16.68 11.41 -52.53
C PRO A 113 18.01 11.51 -53.30
N GLY A 114 19.01 12.17 -52.70
CA GLY A 114 20.35 12.27 -53.29
C GLY A 114 21.09 10.93 -53.21
N ASN A 115 21.80 10.57 -54.29
CA ASN A 115 22.58 9.32 -54.36
C ASN A 115 23.90 9.36 -53.57
N THR A 116 24.30 10.52 -53.09
CA THR A 116 25.58 10.74 -52.41
C THR A 116 25.34 11.35 -51.03
N PRO A 117 26.06 10.92 -49.98
CA PRO A 117 25.91 11.45 -48.64
C PRO A 117 26.22 12.96 -48.61
N PRO A 118 25.51 13.77 -47.81
CA PRO A 118 25.72 15.22 -47.76
C PRO A 118 27.09 15.63 -47.22
N ILE A 119 27.70 14.78 -46.38
CA ILE A 119 28.99 15.03 -45.73
C ILE A 119 29.79 13.72 -45.73
N VAL A 120 31.02 13.76 -46.22
CA VAL A 120 31.98 12.66 -46.15
C VAL A 120 33.05 13.07 -45.15
N ILE A 121 33.15 12.34 -44.03
CA ILE A 121 34.15 12.60 -43.00
C ILE A 121 35.34 11.67 -43.28
N ASN A 122 36.54 12.24 -43.41
CA ASN A 122 37.79 11.53 -43.69
C ASN A 122 38.66 11.41 -42.43
#